data_AF-A0A4Q5QT58-F1
#
_entry.id   AF-A0A4Q5QT58-F1
#
_cell.length_a   1.000
_cell.length_b   1.000
_cell.length_c   1.000
_cell.angle_alpha   90.00
_cell.angle_beta   90.00
_cell.angle_gamma   90.00
#
_symmetry.space_group_name_H-M   'P 1'
#
loop_
_entity.id
_entity.type
_entity.pdbx_description
1 polymer ?
#
loop_
_entity_poly.entity_id
_entity_poly.type
_entity_poly.pdbx_seq_one_letter_code
_entity_poly.pdbx_strand_id
1 'polypeptide(L)'
;MKRIALAFVGLLGTAQLLGSCKKDYLNETPVSLYTPQTVLVDSLGFEAAMAGLQSVVREQYTYADQQGILGAMQEGTDVCIPGQVQGAEVPYYNYNLLNSQDGAAAYWWGWAYRTINNANQIIAGAAAAPSSLRQGYKNRVSAEARFYRAYAYDFLATLWGDVPLIDTPVTSPRTDFTRTPLATVNDFIVTDLTTAAPSLFDASKAASGRITRGAAQHLLGQVYLRMGKNDLAQAQLQTVLSSGTYKLISARYGVRAGQAGDYFSDMFIVGNQRRNQGNTELIWGIEQQLLVPGGETSAQQRRMWVPGYYNIKGMAIADSLGGRGIGRMRLSNWVDYQLYPANENADMRNSRYNLKRRFYYNDPGQTALYGKRVTGLKGTDTIYYITPYTTKWNQYNPADAFG
;
A
#
# COMPACT_ATOMS: atom_id res chain seq x y z
N MET A 1 32.38 30.48 -73.81
CA MET A 1 31.27 30.57 -72.84
C MET A 1 30.56 29.23 -72.56
N LYS A 2 30.14 28.44 -73.55
CA LYS A 2 29.43 27.14 -73.32
C LYS A 2 30.21 26.11 -72.48
N ARG A 3 31.55 26.01 -72.62
CA ARG A 3 32.39 25.07 -71.84
C ARG A 3 32.57 25.47 -70.36
N ILE A 4 32.55 26.76 -70.05
CA ILE A 4 32.63 27.27 -68.68
C ILE A 4 31.28 27.11 -67.97
N ALA A 5 30.17 27.31 -68.69
CA ALA A 5 28.83 27.07 -68.16
C ALA A 5 28.60 25.58 -67.81
N LEU A 6 29.08 24.64 -68.65
CA LEU A 6 29.03 23.20 -68.36
C LEU A 6 29.89 22.80 -67.14
N ALA A 7 31.04 23.45 -66.94
CA ALA A 7 31.87 23.24 -65.75
C ALA A 7 31.17 23.75 -64.48
N PHE A 8 30.49 24.90 -64.54
CA PHE A 8 29.72 25.44 -63.41
C PHE A 8 28.47 24.60 -63.09
N VAL A 9 27.77 24.08 -64.10
CA VAL A 9 26.64 23.16 -63.90
C VAL A 9 27.11 21.81 -63.32
N GLY A 10 28.27 21.31 -63.75
CA GLY A 10 28.90 20.12 -63.17
C GLY A 10 29.33 20.33 -61.71
N LEU A 11 29.86 21.52 -61.36
CA LEU A 11 30.24 21.87 -59.98
C LEU A 11 29.02 22.08 -59.06
N LEU A 12 27.93 22.66 -59.58
CA LEU A 12 26.67 22.77 -58.82
C LEU A 12 26.03 21.40 -58.58
N GLY A 13 26.10 20.48 -59.54
CA GLY A 13 25.58 19.12 -59.40
C GLY A 13 26.34 18.27 -58.38
N THR A 14 27.66 18.41 -58.27
CA THR A 14 28.47 17.71 -57.26
C THR A 14 28.34 18.31 -55.85
N ALA A 15 28.10 19.61 -55.72
CA ALA A 15 27.83 20.25 -54.43
C ALA A 15 26.50 19.79 -53.80
N GLN A 16 25.51 19.42 -54.60
CA GLN A 16 24.21 18.92 -54.11
C GLN A 16 24.26 17.47 -53.61
N LEU A 17 25.27 16.69 -53.99
CA LEU A 17 25.44 15.29 -53.55
C LEU A 17 26.16 15.16 -52.19
N LEU A 18 26.73 16.24 -51.66
CA LEU A 18 27.43 16.27 -50.37
C LEU A 18 26.52 16.76 -49.21
N GLY A 19 25.27 17.12 -49.51
CA GLY A 19 24.28 17.61 -48.54
C GLY A 19 23.38 16.53 -47.93
N SER A 20 23.82 15.27 -47.87
CA SER A 20 23.09 14.25 -47.11
C SER A 20 23.18 14.59 -45.63
N CYS A 21 22.05 14.87 -44.97
CA CYS A 21 21.97 14.88 -43.51
C CYS A 21 22.63 13.59 -43.00
N LYS A 22 23.49 13.69 -41.97
CA LYS A 22 23.97 12.50 -41.26
C LYS A 22 22.72 11.73 -40.81
N LYS A 23 22.73 10.39 -40.92
CA LYS A 23 21.58 9.55 -40.52
C LYS A 23 21.08 9.87 -39.11
N ASP A 24 21.97 10.36 -38.26
CA ASP A 24 21.70 10.71 -36.86
C ASP A 24 21.12 12.13 -36.65
N TYR A 25 20.95 12.93 -37.70
CA TYR A 25 20.37 14.27 -37.58
C TYR A 25 18.90 14.24 -37.13
N LEU A 26 18.18 13.16 -37.46
CA LEU A 26 16.81 12.89 -37.02
C LEU A 26 16.75 12.00 -35.77
N ASN A 27 17.90 11.61 -35.20
CA ASN A 27 17.92 10.89 -33.93
C ASN A 27 17.79 11.91 -32.79
N GLU A 28 16.57 12.37 -32.55
CA GLU A 28 16.26 13.11 -31.34
C GLU A 28 16.40 12.15 -30.14
N THR A 29 17.34 12.44 -29.24
CA THR A 29 17.38 11.81 -27.92
C THR A 29 16.51 12.68 -27.02
N PRO A 30 15.27 12.28 -26.69
CA PRO A 30 14.40 13.15 -25.91
C PRO A 30 15.00 13.22 -24.51
N VAL A 31 15.54 14.39 -24.15
CA VAL A 31 16.16 14.64 -22.83
C VAL A 31 15.18 14.49 -21.67
N SER A 32 13.87 14.46 -21.96
CA SER A 32 12.79 14.22 -21.01
C SER A 32 12.29 12.76 -20.99
N LEU A 33 12.88 11.85 -21.76
CA LEU A 33 12.46 10.44 -21.78
C LEU A 33 13.10 9.65 -20.63
N TYR A 34 12.33 9.43 -19.58
CA TYR A 34 12.67 8.54 -18.49
C TYR A 34 12.42 7.09 -18.92
N THR A 35 13.46 6.41 -19.39
CA THR A 35 13.45 4.96 -19.65
C THR A 35 14.20 4.23 -18.55
N PRO A 36 13.91 2.94 -18.29
CA PRO A 36 14.73 2.15 -17.37
C PRO A 36 16.23 2.24 -17.66
N GLN A 37 16.61 2.28 -18.95
CA GLN A 37 18.00 2.36 -19.40
C GLN A 37 18.66 3.70 -19.09
N THR A 38 17.91 4.80 -19.12
CA THR A 38 18.43 6.16 -18.84
C THR A 38 18.34 6.53 -17.35
N VAL A 39 17.43 5.90 -16.60
CA VAL A 39 17.19 6.21 -15.18
C VAL A 39 17.97 5.28 -14.26
N LEU A 40 18.06 3.98 -14.53
CA LEU A 40 18.63 3.00 -13.59
C LEU A 40 20.16 2.87 -13.73
N VAL A 41 20.86 4.01 -13.77
CA VAL A 41 22.30 4.11 -14.00
C VAL A 41 23.09 4.56 -12.76
N ASP A 42 22.43 5.22 -11.82
CA ASP A 42 23.00 5.68 -10.56
C ASP A 42 22.06 5.43 -9.37
N SER A 43 22.53 5.71 -8.15
CA SER A 43 21.72 5.49 -6.95
C SER A 43 20.46 6.36 -6.91
N LEU A 44 20.50 7.59 -7.44
CA LEU A 44 19.36 8.50 -7.37
C LEU A 44 18.21 7.96 -8.22
N GLY A 45 18.51 7.46 -9.42
CA GLY A 45 17.52 6.82 -10.28
C GLY A 45 16.94 5.54 -9.70
N PHE A 46 17.76 4.70 -9.05
CA PHE A 46 17.25 3.53 -8.33
C PHE A 46 16.35 3.89 -7.14
N GLU A 47 16.72 4.91 -6.36
CA GLU A 47 15.88 5.37 -5.25
C GLU A 47 14.57 5.99 -5.74
N ALA A 48 14.58 6.71 -6.87
CA ALA A 48 13.37 7.24 -7.50
C ALA A 48 12.45 6.12 -8.01
N ALA A 49 13.01 5.10 -8.68
CA ALA A 49 12.25 3.95 -9.15
C ALA A 49 11.65 3.15 -7.98
N MET A 50 12.40 2.97 -6.90
CA MET A 50 11.92 2.32 -5.68
C MET A 50 10.79 3.13 -5.02
N ALA A 51 10.91 4.46 -4.96
CA ALA A 51 9.83 5.32 -4.45
C ALA A 51 8.55 5.20 -5.31
N GLY A 52 8.70 5.11 -6.63
CA GLY A 52 7.58 4.85 -7.56
C GLY A 52 6.93 3.49 -7.33
N LEU A 53 7.71 2.42 -7.18
CA LEU A 53 7.19 1.09 -6.82
C LEU A 53 6.43 1.14 -5.48
N GLN A 54 7.00 1.79 -4.46
CA GLN A 54 6.35 1.95 -3.17
C GLN A 54 5.08 2.79 -3.23
N SER A 55 4.99 3.76 -4.14
CA SER A 55 3.77 4.55 -4.37
C SER A 55 2.66 3.67 -4.94
N VAL A 56 2.95 2.80 -5.91
CA VAL A 56 1.96 1.83 -6.41
C VAL A 56 1.51 0.88 -5.31
N VAL A 57 2.44 0.33 -4.51
CA VAL A 57 2.08 -0.57 -3.40
C VAL A 57 1.17 0.11 -2.37
N ARG A 58 1.34 1.42 -2.12
CA ARG A 58 0.50 2.20 -1.20
C ARG A 58 -0.95 2.28 -1.62
N GLU A 59 -1.24 2.28 -2.92
CA GLU A 59 -2.60 2.38 -3.46
C GLU A 59 -3.52 1.30 -2.88
N GLN A 60 -2.97 0.17 -2.43
CA GLN A 60 -3.72 -0.87 -1.74
C GLN A 60 -4.47 -0.40 -0.48
N TYR A 61 -4.00 0.68 0.14
CA TYR A 61 -4.63 1.26 1.32
C TYR A 61 -5.03 2.73 1.16
N THR A 62 -4.69 3.39 0.04
CA THR A 62 -4.92 4.84 -0.17
C THR A 62 -5.82 5.18 -1.36
N TYR A 63 -6.18 4.20 -2.21
CA TYR A 63 -6.93 4.50 -3.43
C TYR A 63 -8.28 5.17 -3.17
N ALA A 64 -8.51 6.30 -3.85
CA ALA A 64 -9.59 7.24 -3.56
C ALA A 64 -10.63 7.40 -4.68
N ASP A 65 -10.26 7.11 -5.93
CA ASP A 65 -11.10 7.44 -7.09
C ASP A 65 -12.33 6.53 -7.20
N GLN A 66 -12.18 5.23 -6.90
CA GLN A 66 -13.28 4.28 -6.92
C GLN A 66 -13.79 4.03 -5.50
N GLN A 67 -14.79 4.81 -5.09
CA GLN A 67 -15.37 4.71 -3.75
C GLN A 67 -15.82 3.29 -3.44
N GLY A 68 -15.39 2.76 -2.29
CA GLY A 68 -15.68 1.41 -1.82
C GLY A 68 -14.63 0.35 -2.16
N ILE A 69 -13.69 0.64 -3.06
CA ILE A 69 -12.67 -0.31 -3.50
C ILE A 69 -11.84 -0.93 -2.36
N LEU A 70 -11.51 -0.18 -1.30
CA LEU A 70 -10.77 -0.72 -0.16
C LEU A 70 -11.65 -1.67 0.67
N GLY A 71 -12.96 -1.44 0.70
CA GLY A 71 -13.95 -2.27 1.38
C GLY A 71 -14.05 -3.66 0.75
N ALA A 72 -13.77 -3.80 -0.55
CA ALA A 72 -13.73 -5.10 -1.22
C ALA A 72 -12.74 -6.10 -0.59
N MET A 73 -11.73 -5.62 0.15
CA MET A 73 -10.75 -6.47 0.86
C MET A 73 -11.11 -6.75 2.32
N GLN A 74 -12.20 -6.18 2.84
CA GLN A 74 -12.54 -6.16 4.26
C GLN A 74 -13.96 -6.68 4.51
N GLU A 75 -14.90 -6.27 3.67
CA GLU A 75 -16.30 -6.70 3.68
C GLU A 75 -16.44 -8.18 3.29
N GLY A 76 -17.61 -8.76 3.58
CA GLY A 76 -17.86 -10.19 3.36
C GLY A 76 -17.23 -11.11 4.42
N THR A 77 -16.74 -10.53 5.52
CA THR A 77 -16.24 -11.24 6.70
C THR A 77 -17.19 -11.07 7.88
N ASP A 78 -16.98 -11.85 8.94
CA ASP A 78 -17.64 -11.66 10.23
C ASP A 78 -17.13 -10.42 10.98
N VAL A 79 -16.07 -9.75 10.52
CA VAL A 79 -15.49 -8.55 11.15
C VAL A 79 -16.13 -7.27 10.66
N CYS A 80 -16.37 -7.18 9.35
CA CYS A 80 -16.72 -5.94 8.66
C CYS A 80 -17.91 -6.15 7.73
N ILE A 81 -18.85 -5.21 7.78
CA ILE A 81 -20.01 -5.16 6.90
C ILE A 81 -20.15 -3.75 6.31
N PRO A 82 -20.89 -3.61 5.20
CA PRO A 82 -21.10 -2.30 4.61
C PRO A 82 -21.90 -1.38 5.53
N GLY A 83 -21.51 -0.11 5.53
CA GLY A 83 -22.26 1.01 6.06
C GLY A 83 -22.93 1.79 4.92
N GLN A 84 -22.25 2.80 4.40
CA GLN A 84 -22.68 3.62 3.26
C GLN A 84 -22.21 3.03 1.93
N VAL A 85 -22.88 1.98 1.46
CA VAL A 85 -22.54 1.20 0.26
C VAL A 85 -22.22 2.04 -0.99
N GLN A 86 -21.21 1.61 -1.76
CA GLN A 86 -20.88 2.05 -3.12
C GLN A 86 -20.64 0.89 -4.08
N GLY A 87 -20.65 1.17 -5.39
CA GLY A 87 -20.68 0.12 -6.41
C GLY A 87 -19.54 -0.91 -6.37
N ALA A 88 -18.33 -0.50 -5.99
CA ALA A 88 -17.14 -1.38 -6.06
C ALA A 88 -17.11 -2.50 -5.02
N GLU A 89 -17.72 -2.29 -3.85
CA GLU A 89 -17.71 -3.25 -2.74
C GLU A 89 -18.93 -4.19 -2.75
N VAL A 90 -19.97 -3.87 -3.53
CA VAL A 90 -21.24 -4.62 -3.59
C VAL A 90 -21.06 -6.13 -3.76
N PRO A 91 -20.25 -6.62 -4.70
CA PRO A 91 -20.06 -8.05 -4.89
C PRO A 91 -19.34 -8.76 -3.74
N TYR A 92 -18.66 -8.01 -2.86
CA TYR A 92 -17.81 -8.55 -1.80
C TYR A 92 -18.54 -8.72 -0.47
N TYR A 93 -19.76 -8.21 -0.33
CA TYR A 93 -20.69 -8.61 0.74
C TYR A 93 -21.93 -9.37 0.22
N ASN A 94 -22.12 -9.41 -1.10
CA ASN A 94 -23.11 -10.24 -1.76
C ASN A 94 -22.48 -10.96 -2.96
N TYR A 95 -21.84 -12.09 -2.68
CA TYR A 95 -21.08 -12.87 -3.68
C TYR A 95 -21.92 -13.39 -4.86
N ASN A 96 -23.26 -13.37 -4.77
CA ASN A 96 -24.13 -13.69 -5.92
C ASN A 96 -24.00 -12.69 -7.08
N LEU A 97 -23.46 -11.49 -6.81
CA LEU A 97 -23.27 -10.43 -7.80
C LEU A 97 -21.87 -10.46 -8.43
N LEU A 98 -20.95 -11.25 -7.87
CA LEU A 98 -19.58 -11.34 -8.36
C LEU A 98 -19.56 -12.06 -9.72
N ASN A 99 -18.97 -11.40 -10.72
CA ASN A 99 -18.90 -11.90 -12.08
C ASN A 99 -17.59 -11.49 -12.75
N SER A 100 -17.34 -11.96 -13.98
CA SER A 100 -16.06 -11.74 -14.67
C SER A 100 -15.79 -10.29 -15.11
N GLN A 101 -16.79 -9.41 -15.00
CA GLN A 101 -16.67 -7.97 -15.30
C GLN A 101 -16.52 -7.13 -14.02
N ASP A 102 -16.23 -7.77 -12.88
CA ASP A 102 -16.10 -7.07 -11.61
C ASP A 102 -14.96 -6.04 -11.63
N GLY A 103 -15.30 -4.79 -11.30
CA GLY A 103 -14.38 -3.66 -11.36
C GLY A 103 -13.32 -3.70 -10.26
N ALA A 104 -13.63 -4.22 -9.08
CA ALA A 104 -12.65 -4.31 -8.00
C ALA A 104 -11.61 -5.40 -8.30
N ALA A 105 -12.04 -6.57 -8.79
CA ALA A 105 -11.16 -7.63 -9.26
C ALA A 105 -10.23 -7.12 -10.38
N ALA A 106 -10.76 -6.37 -11.36
CA ALA A 106 -9.96 -5.77 -12.43
C ALA A 106 -8.92 -4.77 -11.88
N TYR A 107 -9.32 -3.92 -10.93
CA TYR A 107 -8.42 -2.96 -10.28
C TYR A 107 -7.29 -3.68 -9.51
N TRP A 108 -7.62 -4.66 -8.68
CA TRP A 108 -6.66 -5.38 -7.85
C TRP A 108 -5.70 -6.25 -8.67
N TRP A 109 -6.19 -6.85 -9.75
CA TRP A 109 -5.36 -7.52 -10.75
C TRP A 109 -4.37 -6.55 -11.38
N GLY A 110 -4.85 -5.39 -11.84
CA GLY A 110 -4.03 -4.33 -12.44
C GLY A 110 -2.96 -3.82 -11.47
N TRP A 111 -3.32 -3.54 -10.22
CA TRP A 111 -2.40 -3.13 -9.17
C TRP A 111 -1.26 -4.14 -8.95
N ALA A 112 -1.59 -5.43 -8.88
CA ALA A 112 -0.59 -6.47 -8.67
C ALA A 112 0.39 -6.57 -9.85
N TYR A 113 -0.11 -6.58 -11.09
CA TYR A 113 0.77 -6.64 -12.27
C TYR A 113 1.56 -5.37 -12.52
N ARG A 114 1.05 -4.18 -12.15
CA ARG A 114 1.87 -2.95 -12.11
C ARG A 114 3.02 -3.08 -11.12
N THR A 115 2.74 -3.58 -9.92
CA THR A 115 3.75 -3.82 -8.88
C THR A 115 4.81 -4.80 -9.35
N ILE A 116 4.40 -5.92 -9.96
CA ILE A 116 5.30 -6.94 -10.53
C ILE A 116 6.18 -6.35 -11.62
N ASN A 117 5.62 -5.62 -12.59
CA ASN A 117 6.40 -5.08 -13.69
C ASN A 117 7.40 -4.02 -13.20
N ASN A 118 6.99 -3.13 -12.28
CA ASN A 118 7.89 -2.15 -11.68
C ASN A 118 9.05 -2.82 -10.92
N ALA A 119 8.77 -3.90 -10.18
CA ALA A 119 9.80 -4.70 -9.55
C ALA A 119 10.73 -5.37 -10.56
N ASN A 120 10.20 -5.96 -11.63
CA ASN A 120 10.99 -6.56 -12.71
C ASN A 120 11.97 -5.56 -13.35
N GLN A 121 11.51 -4.32 -13.59
CA GLN A 121 12.36 -3.25 -14.13
C GLN A 121 13.52 -2.93 -13.20
N ILE A 122 13.28 -2.81 -11.89
CA ILE A 122 14.33 -2.54 -10.91
C ILE A 122 15.31 -3.72 -10.79
N ILE A 123 14.82 -4.96 -10.80
CA ILE A 123 15.67 -6.17 -10.73
C ILE A 123 16.57 -6.26 -11.96
N ALA A 124 16.00 -6.09 -13.16
CA ALA A 124 16.76 -6.10 -14.41
C ALA A 124 17.75 -4.93 -14.48
N GLY A 125 17.32 -3.73 -14.08
CA GLY A 125 18.18 -2.55 -14.01
C GLY A 125 19.34 -2.75 -13.06
N ALA A 126 19.12 -3.30 -11.86
CA ALA A 126 20.18 -3.56 -10.89
C ALA A 126 21.24 -4.55 -11.42
N ALA A 127 20.83 -5.52 -12.24
CA ALA A 127 21.74 -6.44 -12.92
C ALA A 127 22.55 -5.76 -14.03
N ALA A 128 21.93 -4.85 -14.78
CA ALA A 128 22.56 -4.09 -15.87
C ALA A 128 23.34 -2.85 -15.39
N ALA A 129 23.22 -2.47 -14.12
CA ALA A 129 23.75 -1.23 -13.60
C ALA A 129 25.29 -1.14 -13.73
N PRO A 130 25.85 0.07 -13.97
CA PRO A 130 27.30 0.27 -14.13
C PRO A 130 28.12 -0.24 -12.95
N SER A 131 29.36 -0.65 -13.19
CA SER A 131 30.29 -1.11 -12.14
C SER A 131 30.67 -0.04 -11.11
N SER A 132 30.42 1.24 -11.41
CA SER A 132 30.58 2.36 -10.46
C SER A 132 29.65 2.27 -9.25
N LEU A 133 28.49 1.60 -9.38
CA LEU A 133 27.63 1.31 -8.23
C LEU A 133 28.15 0.09 -7.46
N ARG A 134 28.27 0.25 -6.15
CA ARG A 134 28.72 -0.83 -5.25
C ARG A 134 27.80 -2.05 -5.36
N GLN A 135 28.39 -3.24 -5.49
CA GLN A 135 27.62 -4.48 -5.60
C GLN A 135 26.62 -4.70 -4.45
N GLY A 136 27.01 -4.38 -3.21
CA GLY A 136 26.10 -4.46 -2.06
C GLY A 136 24.85 -3.57 -2.19
N TYR A 137 24.97 -2.40 -2.84
CA TYR A 137 23.82 -1.54 -3.12
C TYR A 137 22.91 -2.18 -4.17
N LYS A 138 23.46 -2.67 -5.28
CA LYS A 138 22.71 -3.37 -6.35
C LYS A 138 21.94 -4.56 -5.78
N ASN A 139 22.61 -5.39 -4.97
CA ASN A 139 22.02 -6.55 -4.32
C ASN A 139 20.86 -6.15 -3.40
N ARG A 140 21.03 -5.10 -2.58
CA ARG A 140 19.99 -4.61 -1.69
C ARG A 140 18.77 -4.11 -2.45
N VAL A 141 18.96 -3.26 -3.47
CA VAL A 141 17.84 -2.70 -4.25
C VAL A 141 17.09 -3.80 -5.02
N SER A 142 17.83 -4.77 -5.58
CA SER A 142 17.22 -5.97 -6.18
C SER A 142 16.42 -6.77 -5.16
N ALA A 143 16.94 -6.95 -3.94
CA ALA A 143 16.26 -7.67 -2.87
C ALA A 143 14.98 -6.97 -2.40
N GLU A 144 14.98 -5.64 -2.27
CA GLU A 144 13.77 -4.87 -1.95
C GLU A 144 12.72 -5.02 -3.07
N ALA A 145 13.12 -4.95 -4.34
CA ALA A 145 12.20 -5.16 -5.46
C ALA A 145 11.63 -6.59 -5.52
N ARG A 146 12.45 -7.61 -5.26
CA ARG A 146 12.01 -9.01 -5.16
C ARG A 146 10.98 -9.21 -4.05
N PHE A 147 11.16 -8.56 -2.90
CA PHE A 147 10.14 -8.60 -1.85
C PHE A 147 8.79 -8.07 -2.34
N TYR A 148 8.76 -6.91 -3.01
CA TYR A 148 7.51 -6.36 -3.54
C TYR A 148 6.89 -7.23 -4.64
N ARG A 149 7.72 -7.87 -5.47
CA ARG A 149 7.25 -8.82 -6.49
C ARG A 149 6.62 -10.05 -5.84
N ALA A 150 7.29 -10.62 -4.83
CA ALA A 150 6.77 -11.72 -4.03
C ALA A 150 5.47 -11.35 -3.32
N TYR A 151 5.39 -10.13 -2.76
CA TYR A 151 4.18 -9.60 -2.11
C TYR A 151 2.98 -9.52 -3.07
N ALA A 152 3.19 -8.99 -4.28
CA ALA A 152 2.14 -8.92 -5.30
C ALA A 152 1.73 -10.31 -5.82
N TYR A 153 2.67 -11.23 -6.00
CA TYR A 153 2.34 -12.61 -6.37
C TYR A 153 1.63 -13.38 -5.25
N ASP A 154 1.99 -13.17 -3.98
CA ASP A 154 1.30 -13.80 -2.85
C ASP A 154 -0.15 -13.32 -2.75
N PHE A 155 -0.38 -12.03 -2.99
CA PHE A 155 -1.72 -11.45 -3.13
C PHE A 155 -2.51 -12.12 -4.27
N LEU A 156 -1.92 -12.22 -5.47
CA LEU A 156 -2.55 -12.89 -6.62
C LEU A 156 -2.83 -14.37 -6.36
N ALA A 157 -1.87 -15.09 -5.78
CA ALA A 157 -1.95 -16.51 -5.46
C ALA A 157 -3.06 -16.79 -4.43
N THR A 158 -3.26 -15.88 -3.47
CA THR A 158 -4.32 -15.98 -2.46
C THR A 158 -5.71 -15.81 -3.07
N LEU A 159 -5.87 -14.86 -4.00
CA LEU A 159 -7.19 -14.46 -4.51
C LEU A 159 -7.61 -15.19 -5.80
N TRP A 160 -6.65 -15.55 -6.67
CA TRP A 160 -6.92 -16.17 -7.99
C TRP A 160 -6.36 -17.59 -8.15
N GLY A 161 -5.45 -18.03 -7.28
CA GLY A 161 -4.74 -19.29 -7.46
C GLY A 161 -3.76 -19.21 -8.63
N ASP A 162 -4.01 -19.96 -9.70
CA ASP A 162 -3.16 -19.96 -10.90
C ASP A 162 -3.19 -18.59 -11.59
N VAL A 163 -2.04 -18.02 -11.94
CA VAL A 163 -1.92 -16.71 -12.58
C VAL A 163 -0.74 -16.68 -13.56
N PRO A 164 -0.71 -15.80 -14.58
CA PRO A 164 0.47 -15.61 -15.40
C PRO A 164 1.72 -15.25 -14.57
N LEU A 165 2.79 -16.03 -14.75
CA LEU A 165 4.08 -15.77 -14.14
C LEU A 165 4.97 -14.97 -15.09
N ILE A 166 5.27 -13.74 -14.71
CA ILE A 166 6.08 -12.76 -15.43
C ILE A 166 7.26 -12.37 -14.55
N ASP A 167 8.46 -12.85 -14.89
CA ASP A 167 9.69 -12.67 -14.12
C ASP A 167 10.68 -11.67 -14.75
N THR A 168 10.38 -11.20 -15.96
CA THR A 168 11.14 -10.16 -16.67
C THR A 168 10.27 -8.93 -16.97
N PRO A 169 10.88 -7.77 -17.24
CA PRO A 169 10.16 -6.59 -17.69
C PRO A 169 9.30 -6.85 -18.93
N VAL A 170 8.05 -6.37 -18.93
CA VAL A 170 7.21 -6.31 -20.12
C VAL A 170 7.39 -4.94 -20.77
N THR A 171 7.88 -4.92 -22.01
CA THR A 171 8.25 -3.70 -22.74
C THR A 171 7.30 -3.35 -23.88
N SER A 172 6.36 -4.24 -24.21
CA SER A 172 5.34 -4.03 -25.24
C SER A 172 4.04 -4.77 -24.88
N PRO A 173 2.87 -4.33 -25.39
CA PRO A 173 1.62 -5.03 -25.18
C PRO A 173 1.68 -6.48 -25.66
N ARG A 174 1.15 -7.38 -24.84
CA ARG A 174 1.09 -8.83 -25.12
C ARG A 174 -0.25 -9.40 -24.70
N THR A 175 -0.72 -10.41 -25.42
CA THR A 175 -2.02 -11.08 -25.19
C THR A 175 -1.87 -12.60 -25.06
N ASP A 176 -0.66 -13.12 -25.11
CA ASP A 176 -0.32 -14.54 -25.15
C ASP A 176 0.03 -15.11 -23.76
N PHE A 177 -0.38 -14.43 -22.68
CA PHE A 177 -0.13 -14.88 -21.32
C PHE A 177 -0.96 -16.13 -20.99
N THR A 178 -0.31 -17.16 -20.45
CA THR A 178 -0.96 -18.36 -19.93
C THR A 178 -0.87 -18.40 -18.41
N ARG A 179 -1.92 -18.92 -17.75
CA ARG A 179 -1.91 -19.13 -16.30
C ARG A 179 -0.86 -20.20 -15.95
N THR A 180 -0.04 -19.89 -14.96
CA THR A 180 0.94 -20.81 -14.37
C THR A 180 0.32 -21.45 -13.13
N PRO A 181 0.47 -22.77 -12.91
CA PRO A 181 -0.07 -23.44 -11.74
C PRO A 181 0.38 -22.79 -10.42
N LEU A 182 -0.52 -22.71 -9.45
CA LEU A 182 -0.31 -22.11 -8.13
C LEU A 182 0.95 -22.65 -7.43
N ALA A 183 1.25 -23.95 -7.58
CA ALA A 183 2.45 -24.54 -7.01
C ALA A 183 3.73 -23.86 -7.53
N THR A 184 3.84 -23.65 -8.85
CA THR A 184 4.97 -22.98 -9.48
C THR A 184 5.02 -21.50 -9.11
N VAL A 185 3.87 -20.82 -9.00
CA VAL A 185 3.81 -19.44 -8.51
C VAL A 185 4.32 -19.35 -7.06
N ASN A 186 3.95 -20.31 -6.20
CA ASN A 186 4.42 -20.36 -4.83
C ASN A 186 5.94 -20.60 -4.74
N ASP A 187 6.49 -21.50 -5.57
CA ASP A 187 7.93 -21.74 -5.61
C ASP A 187 8.71 -20.49 -6.06
N PHE A 188 8.12 -19.71 -6.98
CA PHE A 188 8.68 -18.42 -7.40
C PHE A 188 8.68 -17.39 -6.26
N ILE A 189 7.57 -17.26 -5.53
CA ILE A 189 7.45 -16.37 -4.35
C ILE A 189 8.51 -16.75 -3.29
N VAL A 190 8.60 -18.05 -2.96
CA VAL A 190 9.60 -18.56 -2.01
C VAL A 190 11.01 -18.20 -2.47
N THR A 191 11.33 -18.46 -3.74
CA THR A 191 12.66 -18.16 -4.33
C THR A 191 13.00 -16.68 -4.22
N ASP A 192 12.06 -15.78 -4.52
CA ASP A 192 12.29 -14.34 -4.41
C ASP A 192 12.59 -13.93 -2.97
N LEU A 193 11.82 -14.44 -2.00
CA LEU A 193 11.97 -14.08 -0.59
C LEU A 193 13.26 -14.66 0.02
N THR A 194 13.61 -15.91 -0.29
CA THR A 194 14.86 -16.53 0.20
C THR A 194 16.09 -15.90 -0.44
N THR A 195 15.99 -15.45 -1.70
CA THR A 195 17.08 -14.71 -2.37
C THR A 195 17.22 -13.29 -1.84
N ALA A 196 16.10 -12.63 -1.51
CA ALA A 196 16.10 -11.26 -1.02
C ALA A 196 16.67 -11.14 0.40
N ALA A 197 16.23 -12.00 1.33
CA ALA A 197 16.50 -11.86 2.77
C ALA A 197 17.97 -11.61 3.15
N PRO A 198 18.98 -12.30 2.58
CA PRO A 198 20.39 -12.08 2.93
C PRO A 198 20.91 -10.68 2.58
N SER A 199 20.35 -10.03 1.55
CA SER A 199 20.81 -8.72 1.07
C SER A 199 20.04 -7.54 1.68
N LEU A 200 18.97 -7.82 2.42
CA LEU A 200 18.19 -6.80 3.12
C LEU A 200 18.84 -6.39 4.43
N PHE A 201 18.65 -5.13 4.80
CA PHE A 201 19.10 -4.61 6.09
C PHE A 201 18.23 -5.14 7.23
N ASP A 202 18.85 -5.27 8.40
CA ASP A 202 18.12 -5.40 9.65
C ASP A 202 17.34 -4.12 9.95
N ALA A 203 16.25 -4.25 10.71
CA ALA A 203 15.37 -3.13 11.00
C ALA A 203 16.06 -1.97 11.75
N SER A 204 17.17 -2.24 12.45
CA SER A 204 17.99 -1.21 13.10
C SER A 204 18.80 -0.34 12.14
N LYS A 205 18.99 -0.78 10.90
CA LYS A 205 19.79 -0.09 9.86
C LYS A 205 18.95 0.42 8.69
N ALA A 206 17.73 -0.07 8.54
CA ALA A 206 16.84 0.35 7.46
C ALA A 206 16.18 1.70 7.78
N ALA A 207 16.06 2.56 6.77
CA ALA A 207 15.19 3.73 6.86
C ALA A 207 13.73 3.31 7.05
N SER A 208 12.92 4.16 7.70
CA SER A 208 11.50 3.87 7.91
C SER A 208 10.77 3.66 6.57
N GLY A 209 9.85 2.70 6.54
CA GLY A 209 9.11 2.30 5.35
C GLY A 209 9.87 1.38 4.37
N ARG A 210 11.19 1.24 4.49
CA ARG A 210 11.98 0.32 3.65
C ARG A 210 11.80 -1.12 4.08
N ILE A 211 12.00 -2.03 3.13
CA ILE A 211 11.91 -3.47 3.39
C ILE A 211 13.12 -3.92 4.20
N THR A 212 12.85 -4.63 5.28
CA THR A 212 13.86 -5.21 6.17
C THR A 212 13.96 -6.70 5.96
N ARG A 213 15.06 -7.31 6.42
CA ARG A 213 15.20 -8.77 6.45
C ARG A 213 14.04 -9.44 7.18
N GLY A 214 13.64 -8.89 8.32
CA GLY A 214 12.52 -9.43 9.10
C GLY A 214 11.18 -9.35 8.37
N ALA A 215 10.95 -8.32 7.56
CA ALA A 215 9.76 -8.23 6.72
C ALA A 215 9.71 -9.35 5.66
N ALA A 216 10.82 -9.61 4.96
CA ALA A 216 10.90 -10.70 3.99
C ALA A 216 10.72 -12.08 4.65
N GLN A 217 11.35 -12.30 5.81
CA GLN A 217 11.20 -13.53 6.59
C GLN A 217 9.78 -13.73 7.09
N HIS A 218 9.12 -12.67 7.55
CA HIS A 218 7.73 -12.72 7.99
C HIS A 218 6.77 -13.07 6.84
N LEU A 219 6.92 -12.41 5.69
CA LEU A 219 6.11 -12.73 4.50
C LEU A 219 6.37 -14.17 4.03
N LEU A 220 7.61 -14.66 4.07
CA LEU A 220 7.92 -16.04 3.72
C LEU A 220 7.24 -17.05 4.68
N GLY A 221 7.19 -16.74 5.97
CA GLY A 221 6.41 -17.52 6.94
C GLY A 221 4.92 -17.57 6.59
N GLN A 222 4.33 -16.43 6.21
CA GLN A 222 2.92 -16.38 5.77
C GLN A 222 2.67 -17.20 4.50
N VAL A 223 3.56 -17.10 3.51
CA VAL A 223 3.52 -17.89 2.28
C VAL A 223 3.56 -19.39 2.61
N TYR A 224 4.46 -19.82 3.51
CA TYR A 224 4.51 -21.22 3.94
C TYR A 224 3.22 -21.68 4.63
N LEU A 225 2.59 -20.84 5.46
CA LEU A 225 1.29 -21.15 6.05
C LEU A 225 0.20 -21.29 4.98
N ARG A 226 0.14 -20.38 4.00
CA ARG A 226 -0.81 -20.46 2.87
C ARG A 226 -0.60 -21.73 2.04
N MET A 227 0.64 -22.20 1.92
CA MET A 227 0.99 -23.45 1.25
C MET A 227 0.74 -24.70 2.09
N GLY A 228 0.31 -24.58 3.35
CA GLY A 228 0.16 -25.70 4.29
C GLY A 228 1.49 -26.29 4.79
N LYS A 229 2.61 -25.60 4.60
CA LYS A 229 3.95 -26.03 5.01
C LYS A 229 4.29 -25.51 6.42
N ASN A 230 3.53 -25.98 7.42
CA ASN A 230 3.61 -25.47 8.79
C ASN A 230 5.00 -25.57 9.42
N ASP A 231 5.74 -26.66 9.18
CA ASP A 231 7.10 -26.84 9.73
C ASP A 231 8.08 -25.78 9.19
N LEU A 232 7.99 -25.47 7.89
CA LEU A 232 8.82 -24.43 7.27
C LEU A 232 8.42 -23.04 7.77
N ALA A 233 7.12 -22.79 7.94
CA ALA A 233 6.61 -21.54 8.51
C ALA A 233 7.12 -21.34 9.94
N GLN A 234 7.03 -22.37 10.78
CA GLN A 234 7.53 -22.33 12.15
C GLN A 234 9.03 -22.05 12.19
N ALA A 235 9.83 -22.80 11.43
CA ALA A 235 11.27 -22.60 11.37
C ALA A 235 11.64 -21.17 10.93
N GLN A 236 10.97 -20.66 9.90
CA GLN A 236 11.21 -19.30 9.38
C GLN A 236 10.78 -18.21 10.38
N LEU A 237 9.60 -18.32 10.99
CA LEU A 237 9.11 -17.32 11.94
C LEU A 237 9.90 -17.37 13.25
N GLN A 238 10.41 -18.53 13.64
CA GLN A 238 11.30 -18.66 14.79
C GLN A 238 12.57 -17.83 14.61
N THR A 239 13.12 -17.68 13.39
CA THR A 239 14.29 -16.81 13.18
C THR A 239 13.97 -15.35 13.45
N VAL A 240 12.74 -14.90 13.12
CA VAL A 240 12.28 -13.53 13.40
C VAL A 240 12.15 -13.32 14.90
N LEU A 241 11.50 -14.24 15.62
CA LEU A 241 11.37 -14.19 17.08
C LEU A 241 12.72 -14.20 17.79
N SER A 242 13.60 -15.13 17.42
CA SER A 242 14.93 -15.30 18.04
C SER A 242 15.93 -14.18 17.70
N SER A 243 15.63 -13.31 16.71
CA SER A 243 16.49 -12.17 16.34
C SER A 243 16.65 -11.12 17.44
N GLY A 244 15.74 -11.07 18.42
CA GLY A 244 15.66 -10.01 19.42
C GLY A 244 15.30 -8.62 18.86
N THR A 245 15.01 -8.51 17.55
CA THR A 245 14.72 -7.23 16.89
C THR A 245 13.32 -6.71 17.22
N TYR A 246 12.33 -7.59 17.34
CA TYR A 246 10.93 -7.25 17.52
C TYR A 246 10.46 -7.63 18.93
N LYS A 247 9.58 -6.82 19.50
CA LYS A 247 8.98 -7.07 20.83
C LYS A 247 7.56 -6.55 20.86
N LEU A 248 6.66 -7.31 21.48
CA LEU A 248 5.32 -6.84 21.80
C LEU A 248 5.38 -5.61 22.71
N ILE A 249 4.56 -4.61 22.38
CA ILE A 249 4.29 -3.46 23.24
C ILE A 249 3.48 -3.98 24.42
N SER A 250 3.98 -3.73 25.62
CA SER A 250 3.38 -4.20 26.87
C SER A 250 3.16 -3.07 27.89
N ALA A 251 3.39 -1.82 27.50
CA ALA A 251 3.27 -0.64 28.35
C ALA A 251 2.99 0.61 27.50
N ARG A 252 2.36 1.62 28.12
CA ARG A 252 2.05 2.91 27.47
C ARG A 252 3.33 3.55 26.91
N TYR A 253 3.26 4.14 25.71
CA TYR A 253 4.43 4.75 25.08
C TYR A 253 4.09 5.90 24.11
N GLY A 254 5.12 6.67 23.77
CA GLY A 254 5.06 7.70 22.74
C GLY A 254 4.31 8.97 23.15
N VAL A 255 3.83 9.73 22.16
CA VAL A 255 3.45 11.15 22.30
C VAL A 255 2.22 11.40 23.19
N ARG A 256 1.42 10.36 23.49
CA ARG A 256 0.26 10.44 24.40
C ARG A 256 0.37 9.54 25.64
N ALA A 257 1.57 9.08 26.00
CA ALA A 257 1.76 8.19 27.14
C ALA A 257 1.25 8.76 28.48
N GLY A 258 1.29 10.08 28.67
CA GLY A 258 0.78 10.76 29.87
C GLY A 258 -0.74 11.00 29.88
N GLN A 259 -1.45 10.66 28.81
CA GLN A 259 -2.89 10.83 28.69
C GLN A 259 -3.61 9.50 28.92
N ALA A 260 -4.92 9.58 29.21
CA ALA A 260 -5.75 8.39 29.35
C ALA A 260 -5.77 7.59 28.03
N GLY A 261 -5.49 6.29 28.11
CA GLY A 261 -5.31 5.43 26.93
C GLY A 261 -4.86 4.02 27.32
N ASP A 262 -4.60 3.20 26.31
CA ASP A 262 -3.95 1.89 26.46
C ASP A 262 -2.84 1.70 25.43
N TYR A 263 -1.93 0.77 25.72
CA TYR A 263 -0.72 0.61 24.93
C TYR A 263 -0.96 0.00 23.54
N PHE A 264 -2.10 -0.66 23.33
CA PHE A 264 -2.50 -1.15 22.03
C PHE A 264 -2.94 0.03 21.14
N SER A 265 -3.76 0.94 21.67
CA SER A 265 -4.17 2.16 20.97
C SER A 265 -2.98 3.08 20.66
N ASP A 266 -1.97 3.12 21.54
CA ASP A 266 -0.77 3.95 21.35
C ASP A 266 -0.02 3.61 20.05
N MET A 267 -0.09 2.35 19.58
CA MET A 267 0.58 1.91 18.34
C MET A 267 0.06 2.59 17.08
N PHE A 268 -1.19 3.02 17.10
CA PHE A 268 -1.84 3.61 15.94
C PHE A 268 -1.78 5.13 15.94
N ILE A 269 -1.22 5.76 16.97
CA ILE A 269 -1.09 7.22 17.12
C ILE A 269 -0.03 7.77 16.17
N VAL A 270 -0.36 8.85 15.43
CA VAL A 270 0.64 9.57 14.62
C VAL A 270 1.75 10.09 15.53
N GLY A 271 2.99 9.73 15.22
CA GLY A 271 4.15 9.99 16.07
C GLY A 271 4.58 8.80 16.92
N ASN A 272 3.81 7.71 16.95
CA ASN A 272 4.14 6.46 17.65
C ASN A 272 4.28 5.26 16.72
N GLN A 273 3.80 5.35 15.47
CA GLN A 273 3.63 4.22 14.56
C GLN A 273 4.95 3.59 14.12
N ARG A 274 6.02 4.39 13.95
CA ARG A 274 7.31 3.91 13.43
C ARG A 274 8.16 3.24 14.50
N ARG A 275 9.11 2.40 14.06
CA ARG A 275 10.10 1.79 14.97
C ARG A 275 10.96 2.82 15.68
N ASN A 276 11.44 3.83 14.97
CA ASN A 276 12.22 4.93 15.55
C ASN A 276 11.39 5.85 16.47
N GLN A 277 10.06 5.65 16.51
CA GLN A 277 9.13 6.31 17.42
C GLN A 277 8.73 5.43 18.61
N GLY A 278 9.36 4.25 18.76
CA GLY A 278 9.14 3.34 19.88
C GLY A 278 8.20 2.17 19.58
N ASN A 279 7.62 2.05 18.38
CA ASN A 279 6.85 0.85 18.03
C ASN A 279 7.78 -0.34 17.78
N THR A 280 8.00 -1.15 18.81
CA THR A 280 8.86 -2.35 18.73
C THR A 280 8.21 -3.52 17.98
N GLU A 281 6.88 -3.48 17.76
CA GLU A 281 6.13 -4.51 17.04
C GLU A 281 6.19 -4.35 15.52
N LEU A 282 6.38 -3.13 15.03
CA LEU A 282 6.33 -2.86 13.59
C LEU A 282 7.41 -3.67 12.84
N ILE A 283 6.98 -4.60 11.98
CA ILE A 283 7.83 -5.37 11.05
C ILE A 283 8.01 -4.61 9.73
N TRP A 284 6.90 -4.18 9.14
CA TRP A 284 6.87 -3.34 7.94
C TRP A 284 5.70 -2.35 8.04
N GLY A 285 5.95 -1.09 7.69
CA GLY A 285 4.96 -0.02 7.65
C GLY A 285 4.89 0.60 6.27
N ILE A 286 3.67 0.88 5.81
CA ILE A 286 3.40 1.58 4.56
C ILE A 286 3.19 3.07 4.89
N GLU A 287 4.08 3.93 4.41
CA GLU A 287 4.12 5.35 4.81
C GLU A 287 3.12 6.20 4.02
N GLN A 288 2.07 6.70 4.70
CA GLN A 288 1.01 7.55 4.14
C GLN A 288 1.13 9.03 4.57
N GLN A 289 2.37 9.53 4.76
CA GLN A 289 2.61 10.91 5.21
C GLN A 289 3.06 11.80 4.06
N LEU A 290 2.68 13.09 4.13
CA LEU A 290 3.20 14.13 3.25
C LEU A 290 4.74 14.22 3.38
N LEU A 291 5.41 14.56 2.27
CA LEU A 291 6.87 14.75 2.19
C LEU A 291 7.72 13.50 2.52
N VAL A 292 7.12 12.32 2.55
CA VAL A 292 7.86 11.05 2.52
C VAL A 292 7.98 10.61 1.06
N PRO A 293 9.16 10.21 0.55
CA PRO A 293 9.29 9.69 -0.81
C PRO A 293 8.23 8.63 -1.16
N GLY A 294 7.49 8.87 -2.24
CA GLY A 294 6.34 8.08 -2.71
C GLY A 294 5.07 8.15 -1.82
N GLY A 295 5.02 9.03 -0.81
CA GLY A 295 3.91 9.18 0.13
C GLY A 295 2.68 9.82 -0.48
N GLU A 296 1.53 9.54 0.14
CA GLU A 296 0.23 10.10 -0.24
C GLU A 296 -0.51 10.56 1.01
N THR A 297 -1.25 11.65 0.94
CA THR A 297 -2.02 12.23 2.08
C THR A 297 -3.48 11.78 2.12
N SER A 298 -3.92 10.96 1.17
CA SER A 298 -5.29 10.47 1.09
C SER A 298 -5.50 9.31 2.06
N ALA A 299 -5.83 9.62 3.32
CA ALA A 299 -6.11 8.62 4.36
C ALA A 299 -7.49 7.93 4.14
N GLN A 300 -7.68 7.25 3.01
CA GLN A 300 -8.99 6.71 2.62
C GLN A 300 -9.54 5.68 3.59
N GLN A 301 -8.69 4.88 4.24
CA GLN A 301 -9.12 3.96 5.30
C GLN A 301 -9.85 4.70 6.43
N ARG A 302 -9.37 5.88 6.83
CA ARG A 302 -10.06 6.74 7.81
C ARG A 302 -11.44 7.15 7.32
N ARG A 303 -11.54 7.59 6.07
CA ARG A 303 -12.82 7.99 5.47
C ARG A 303 -13.80 6.82 5.47
N MET A 304 -13.36 5.60 5.17
CA MET A 304 -14.24 4.43 5.10
C MET A 304 -14.67 3.91 6.48
N TRP A 305 -13.77 3.87 7.46
CA TRP A 305 -14.04 3.33 8.80
C TRP A 305 -14.68 4.33 9.76
N VAL A 306 -14.35 5.62 9.66
CA VAL A 306 -14.93 6.65 10.53
C VAL A 306 -16.37 6.93 10.06
N PRO A 307 -17.36 6.91 10.95
CA PRO A 307 -18.75 7.22 10.62
C PRO A 307 -18.91 8.64 10.09
N GLY A 308 -19.93 8.87 9.26
CA GLY A 308 -20.31 10.20 8.77
C GLY A 308 -21.03 11.05 9.81
N TYR A 309 -20.54 11.07 11.06
CA TYR A 309 -21.25 11.59 12.23
C TYR A 309 -21.62 13.07 12.14
N TYR A 310 -20.89 13.87 11.36
CA TYR A 310 -21.18 15.29 11.14
C TYR A 310 -22.49 15.55 10.40
N ASN A 311 -23.12 14.50 9.83
CA ASN A 311 -24.46 14.61 9.25
C ASN A 311 -25.56 14.60 10.32
N ILE A 312 -25.23 14.30 11.58
CA ILE A 312 -26.18 14.41 12.70
C ILE A 312 -26.14 15.83 13.26
N LYS A 313 -27.30 16.49 13.31
CA LYS A 313 -27.44 17.81 13.93
C LYS A 313 -26.87 17.81 15.35
N GLY A 314 -25.99 18.78 15.65
CA GLY A 314 -25.28 18.85 16.94
C GLY A 314 -23.91 18.18 16.95
N MET A 315 -23.50 17.58 15.84
CA MET A 315 -22.16 17.02 15.66
C MET A 315 -21.32 17.86 14.70
N ALA A 316 -20.13 18.25 15.12
CA ALA A 316 -19.13 18.96 14.33
C ALA A 316 -17.90 18.10 14.08
N ILE A 317 -17.22 18.28 12.95
CA ILE A 317 -15.97 17.57 12.64
C ILE A 317 -14.94 17.83 13.75
N ALA A 318 -14.23 16.78 14.19
CA ALA A 318 -13.28 16.86 15.29
C ALA A 318 -12.25 15.73 15.22
N ASP A 319 -10.99 16.07 15.49
CA ASP A 319 -9.87 15.13 15.53
C ASP A 319 -10.11 14.00 16.55
N SER A 320 -10.77 14.31 17.66
CA SER A 320 -11.13 13.34 18.72
C SER A 320 -12.18 12.30 18.31
N LEU A 321 -12.79 12.48 17.12
CA LEU A 321 -13.72 11.57 16.48
C LEU A 321 -13.15 10.96 15.19
N GLY A 322 -11.89 11.24 14.86
CA GLY A 322 -11.26 10.74 13.63
C GLY A 322 -11.45 11.64 12.41
N GLY A 323 -11.97 12.86 12.60
CA GLY A 323 -12.16 13.82 11.52
C GLY A 323 -13.32 13.44 10.59
N ARG A 324 -13.24 13.84 9.32
CA ARG A 324 -14.38 13.67 8.38
C ARG A 324 -14.48 12.27 7.75
N GLY A 325 -15.17 11.37 8.45
CA GLY A 325 -15.57 10.04 7.94
C GLY A 325 -16.70 10.06 6.91
N ILE A 326 -16.93 8.94 6.21
CA ILE A 326 -18.11 8.71 5.36
C ILE A 326 -18.79 7.38 5.68
N GLY A 327 -18.24 6.58 6.61
CA GLY A 327 -18.85 5.35 7.10
C GLY A 327 -19.17 4.34 6.00
N ARG A 328 -18.30 4.19 4.99
CA ARG A 328 -18.48 3.16 3.93
C ARG A 328 -18.56 1.77 4.52
N MET A 329 -17.73 1.52 5.52
CA MET A 329 -17.68 0.27 6.26
C MET A 329 -18.05 0.52 7.72
N ARG A 330 -18.52 -0.54 8.37
CA ARG A 330 -18.69 -0.59 9.81
C ARG A 330 -18.33 -1.97 10.34
N LEU A 331 -18.09 -2.03 11.65
CA LEU A 331 -17.94 -3.30 12.34
C LEU A 331 -19.24 -4.09 12.24
N SER A 332 -19.11 -5.41 12.10
CA SER A 332 -20.28 -6.29 12.10
C SER A 332 -20.97 -6.26 13.46
N ASN A 333 -22.25 -6.66 13.49
CA ASN A 333 -22.97 -6.85 14.75
C ASN A 333 -22.31 -7.92 15.63
N TRP A 334 -21.61 -8.89 15.04
CA TRP A 334 -20.86 -9.89 15.80
C TRP A 334 -19.69 -9.25 16.55
N VAL A 335 -18.89 -8.40 15.89
CA VAL A 335 -17.80 -7.66 16.56
C VAL A 335 -18.34 -6.73 17.63
N ASP A 336 -19.41 -6.00 17.31
CA ASP A 336 -19.95 -4.98 18.19
C ASP A 336 -20.57 -5.54 19.47
N TYR A 337 -21.23 -6.70 19.38
CA TYR A 337 -22.10 -7.22 20.44
C TYR A 337 -21.75 -8.62 20.95
N GLN A 338 -20.91 -9.38 20.25
CA GLN A 338 -20.68 -10.81 20.57
C GLN A 338 -19.21 -11.19 20.75
N LEU A 339 -18.29 -10.58 19.99
CA LEU A 339 -16.87 -10.94 20.02
C LEU A 339 -16.24 -10.67 21.39
N TYR A 340 -16.55 -9.51 21.98
CA TYR A 340 -15.95 -9.09 23.24
C TYR A 340 -16.94 -9.19 24.40
N PRO A 341 -16.46 -9.48 25.63
CA PRO A 341 -17.30 -9.42 26.82
C PRO A 341 -17.93 -8.03 27.00
N ALA A 342 -19.11 -7.98 27.63
CA ALA A 342 -19.80 -6.73 27.94
C ALA A 342 -18.96 -5.76 28.80
N ASN A 343 -18.01 -6.29 29.59
CA ASN A 343 -17.01 -5.49 30.26
C ASN A 343 -15.94 -5.02 29.26
N GLU A 344 -16.04 -3.76 28.81
CA GLU A 344 -15.12 -3.12 27.86
C GLU A 344 -13.64 -3.13 28.34
N ASN A 345 -13.36 -3.38 29.62
CA ASN A 345 -12.02 -3.44 30.18
C ASN A 345 -11.45 -4.87 30.28
N ALA A 346 -12.23 -5.91 29.98
CA ALA A 346 -11.77 -7.30 30.06
C ALA A 346 -10.77 -7.66 28.95
N ASP A 347 -10.89 -7.00 27.79
CA ASP A 347 -9.95 -7.09 26.67
C ASP A 347 -9.63 -5.67 26.20
N MET A 348 -8.34 -5.32 26.17
CA MET A 348 -7.94 -3.97 25.81
C MET A 348 -8.35 -3.57 24.38
N ARG A 349 -8.49 -4.54 23.47
CA ARG A 349 -8.93 -4.30 22.09
C ARG A 349 -10.39 -3.84 22.04
N ASN A 350 -11.16 -4.12 23.10
CA ASN A 350 -12.55 -3.68 23.27
C ASN A 350 -12.67 -2.32 23.99
N SER A 351 -11.57 -1.77 24.50
CA SER A 351 -11.59 -0.55 25.29
C SER A 351 -12.16 0.63 24.48
N ARG A 352 -12.64 1.66 25.18
CA ARG A 352 -13.08 2.92 24.55
C ARG A 352 -12.00 3.65 23.74
N TYR A 353 -10.73 3.26 23.90
CA TYR A 353 -9.61 3.83 23.15
C TYR A 353 -9.39 3.13 21.82
N ASN A 354 -9.90 1.91 21.66
CA ASN A 354 -9.75 1.07 20.46
C ASN A 354 -11.06 0.92 19.67
N LEU A 355 -12.20 0.89 20.37
CA LEU A 355 -13.53 0.83 19.79
C LEU A 355 -14.41 1.94 20.34
N LYS A 356 -14.78 2.90 19.49
CA LYS A 356 -15.61 4.03 19.90
C LYS A 356 -17.08 3.73 19.65
N ARG A 357 -17.83 3.57 20.73
CA ARG A 357 -19.29 3.24 20.71
C ARG A 357 -20.19 4.39 21.14
N ARG A 358 -19.64 5.35 21.89
CA ARG A 358 -20.40 6.43 22.53
C ARG A 358 -20.04 7.76 21.89
N PHE A 359 -21.07 8.46 21.45
CA PHE A 359 -20.96 9.77 20.81
C PHE A 359 -21.69 10.80 21.67
N TYR A 360 -21.14 12.00 21.68
CA TYR A 360 -21.65 13.14 22.42
C TYR A 360 -21.67 14.32 21.48
N TYR A 361 -22.77 15.08 21.46
CA TYR A 361 -22.90 16.27 20.64
C TYR A 361 -21.79 17.26 20.99
N ASN A 362 -21.03 17.68 19.97
CA ASN A 362 -19.82 18.48 20.12
C ASN A 362 -19.87 19.80 19.33
N ASP A 363 -21.00 20.16 18.73
CA ASP A 363 -21.21 21.47 18.12
C ASP A 363 -21.63 22.50 19.19
N PRO A 364 -20.77 23.48 19.55
CA PRO A 364 -21.11 24.50 20.53
C PRO A 364 -22.26 25.42 20.09
N GLY A 365 -22.57 25.48 18.78
CA GLY A 365 -23.72 26.22 18.25
C GLY A 365 -25.07 25.57 18.56
N GLN A 366 -25.09 24.28 18.93
CA GLN A 366 -26.31 23.55 19.34
C GLN A 366 -26.36 23.42 20.86
N THR A 367 -26.46 24.54 21.57
CA THR A 367 -26.39 24.60 23.05
C THR A 367 -27.35 23.65 23.78
N ALA A 368 -28.54 23.39 23.22
CA ALA A 368 -29.51 22.44 23.78
C ALA A 368 -29.06 20.97 23.71
N LEU A 369 -28.15 20.64 22.80
CA LEU A 369 -27.62 19.29 22.57
C LEU A 369 -26.20 19.12 23.10
N TYR A 370 -25.39 20.18 23.06
CA TYR A 370 -23.96 20.14 23.36
C TYR A 370 -23.65 19.41 24.68
N GLY A 371 -22.69 18.48 24.62
CA GLY A 371 -22.28 17.63 25.74
C GLY A 371 -23.22 16.48 26.08
N LYS A 372 -24.44 16.43 25.52
CA LYS A 372 -25.38 15.31 25.74
C LYS A 372 -24.99 14.10 24.89
N ARG A 373 -25.26 12.91 25.40
CA ARG A 373 -25.06 11.65 24.67
C ARG A 373 -26.03 11.58 23.50
N VAL A 374 -25.52 11.21 22.32
CA VAL A 374 -26.35 10.94 21.14
C VAL A 374 -27.14 9.65 21.39
N THR A 375 -28.47 9.75 21.36
CA THR A 375 -29.41 8.64 21.62
C THR A 375 -30.67 8.81 20.76
N GLY A 376 -31.48 7.75 20.64
CA GLY A 376 -32.78 7.81 19.95
C GLY A 376 -32.72 7.79 18.42
N LEU A 377 -31.54 7.51 17.84
CA LEU A 377 -31.35 7.37 16.39
C LEU A 377 -32.04 6.13 15.83
N LYS A 378 -32.46 6.19 14.56
CA LYS A 378 -33.14 5.09 13.86
C LYS A 378 -32.69 5.01 12.40
N GLY A 379 -32.81 3.84 11.80
CA GLY A 379 -32.55 3.63 10.38
C GLY A 379 -31.09 3.95 10.00
N THR A 380 -30.90 4.72 8.94
CA THR A 380 -29.59 5.07 8.37
C THR A 380 -28.64 5.70 9.39
N ASP A 381 -29.17 6.47 10.34
CA ASP A 381 -28.37 7.12 11.39
C ASP A 381 -27.56 6.11 12.20
N THR A 382 -28.15 4.95 12.48
CA THR A 382 -27.51 3.88 13.26
C THR A 382 -26.60 2.96 12.43
N ILE A 383 -26.64 3.09 11.11
CA ILE A 383 -25.86 2.24 10.19
C ILE A 383 -24.51 2.88 9.89
N TYR A 384 -24.45 4.16 9.52
CA TYR A 384 -23.19 4.77 9.07
C TYR A 384 -22.93 6.21 9.53
N TYR A 385 -23.90 6.90 10.14
CA TYR A 385 -23.64 8.20 10.76
C TYR A 385 -23.14 8.07 12.20
N ILE A 386 -23.78 7.23 13.00
CA ILE A 386 -23.42 6.95 14.39
C ILE A 386 -23.44 5.44 14.59
N THR A 387 -22.29 4.82 14.32
CA THR A 387 -22.06 3.39 14.50
C THR A 387 -20.74 3.20 15.27
N PRO A 388 -20.59 2.13 16.05
CA PRO A 388 -19.28 1.72 16.54
C PRO A 388 -18.26 1.64 15.42
N TYR A 389 -17.03 2.07 15.72
CA TYR A 389 -15.92 2.03 14.78
C TYR A 389 -14.59 1.86 15.50
N THR A 390 -13.62 1.28 14.77
CA THR A 390 -12.25 1.16 15.25
C THR A 390 -11.54 2.50 15.23
N THR A 391 -10.76 2.78 16.27
CA THR A 391 -9.95 4.00 16.35
C THR A 391 -8.60 3.89 15.65
N LYS A 392 -8.26 2.70 15.13
CA LYS A 392 -7.01 2.42 14.42
C LYS A 392 -6.75 3.39 13.26
N TRP A 393 -7.82 3.85 12.62
CA TRP A 393 -7.77 4.76 11.49
C TRP A 393 -8.09 6.21 11.86
N ASN A 394 -8.33 6.53 13.14
CA ASN A 394 -8.80 7.84 13.57
C ASN A 394 -7.72 8.92 13.59
N GLN A 395 -6.45 8.57 13.40
CA GLN A 395 -5.44 9.59 13.55
C GLN A 395 -5.46 10.57 12.39
N TYR A 396 -5.55 11.82 12.79
CA TYR A 396 -5.61 12.98 11.93
C TYR A 396 -4.19 13.56 11.76
N ASN A 397 -3.88 13.94 10.53
CA ASN A 397 -2.73 14.79 10.22
C ASN A 397 -3.30 16.16 9.83
N PRO A 398 -2.90 17.27 10.49
CA PRO A 398 -3.32 18.63 10.10
C PRO A 398 -3.04 19.00 8.64
N ALA A 399 -2.15 18.27 7.96
CA ALA A 399 -1.88 18.41 6.54
C ALA A 399 -2.85 17.62 5.63
N ASP A 400 -3.81 16.86 6.18
CA ASP A 400 -4.85 16.15 5.42
C ASP A 400 -5.97 17.13 5.02
N ALA A 401 -6.23 17.22 3.71
CA ALA A 401 -7.21 18.13 3.13
C ALA A 401 -8.65 17.85 3.59
N PHE A 402 -8.93 16.67 4.15
CA PHE A 402 -10.28 16.28 4.53
C PHE A 402 -10.67 16.61 5.97
N GLY A 403 -9.82 17.34 6.71
CA GLY A 403 -10.00 17.48 8.16
C GLY A 403 -9.91 16.11 8.79
#